data_AF-A0A1H6IHX4-F1
#
_entry.id   AF-A0A1H6IHX4-F1
#
_cell.length_a   1.000
_cell.length_b   1.000
_cell.length_c   1.000
_cell.angle_alpha   90.00
_cell.angle_beta   90.00
_cell.angle_gamma   90.00
#
_symmetry.space_group_name_H-M   'P 1'
#
loop_
_entity.id
_entity.type
_entity.pdbx_description
1 polymer ?
#
loop_
_entity_poly.entity_id
_entity_poly.type
_entity_poly.pdbx_seq_one_letter_code
_entity_poly.pdbx_strand_id
1 'polypeptide(L)'
;MRSLAGWVLLLVSLVGVYTTFKEQFSRFGRAAVGMTAVGMLLITGLLIRRGVLFVASGFRSVPASGADPAELVLSMATVSGLVFTVVGAGCIGFALRRIENCPAATAWLLLLAPILPLGVIVSNLVFDLPIALGRIVVSTNTLFVPFGLGWVALGVTVYLEY
;
A
#
# COMPACT_ATOMS: atom_id res chain seq x y z
N MET A 1 9.82 -12.99 2.97
CA MET A 1 10.81 -12.40 2.05
C MET A 1 10.20 -11.88 0.75
N ARG A 2 9.38 -12.65 0.01
CA ARG A 2 8.74 -12.20 -1.23
C ARG A 2 7.91 -10.90 -1.11
N SER A 3 7.24 -10.65 0.03
CA SER A 3 6.49 -9.39 0.21
C SER A 3 7.40 -8.16 0.35
N LEU A 4 8.56 -8.27 0.99
CA LEU A 4 9.45 -7.12 1.25
C LEU A 4 10.03 -6.55 -0.05
N ALA A 5 10.45 -7.42 -0.97
CA ALA A 5 10.90 -6.99 -2.29
C ALA A 5 9.80 -6.23 -3.06
N GLY A 6 8.54 -6.68 -2.97
CA GLY A 6 7.40 -5.99 -3.56
C GLY A 6 7.19 -4.59 -2.98
N TRP A 7 7.28 -4.42 -1.66
CA TRP A 7 7.15 -3.11 -1.01
C TRP A 7 8.31 -2.16 -1.34
N VAL A 8 9.53 -2.67 -1.45
CA VAL A 8 10.69 -1.87 -1.90
C VAL A 8 10.52 -1.43 -3.35
N LEU A 9 10.06 -2.32 -4.24
CA LEU A 9 9.76 -1.98 -5.63
C LEU A 9 8.69 -0.90 -5.73
N LEU A 10 7.64 -0.97 -4.90
CA LEU A 10 6.59 0.05 -4.82
C LEU A 10 7.11 1.42 -4.34
N LEU A 11 8.07 1.44 -3.42
CA LEU A 11 8.74 2.68 -3.00
C LEU A 11 9.57 3.28 -4.13
N VAL A 12 10.33 2.45 -4.84
CA VAL A 12 11.12 2.89 -6.00
C VAL A 12 10.21 3.42 -7.11
N SER A 13 9.10 2.73 -7.40
CA SER A 13 8.13 3.20 -8.39
C SER A 13 7.48 4.51 -7.96
N LEU A 14 7.14 4.68 -6.68
CA LEU A 14 6.60 5.94 -6.14
C LEU A 14 7.57 7.11 -6.32
N VAL A 15 8.87 6.89 -6.11
CA VAL A 15 9.91 7.89 -6.40
C VAL A 15 9.91 8.23 -7.89
N GLY A 16 9.83 7.22 -8.77
CA GLY A 16 9.71 7.42 -10.22
C GLY A 16 8.52 8.30 -10.59
N VAL A 17 7.32 7.99 -10.07
CA VAL A 17 6.11 8.83 -10.30
C VAL A 17 6.34 10.25 -9.84
N TYR A 18 6.90 10.40 -8.64
CA TYR A 18 7.13 11.73 -8.07
C TYR A 18 8.07 12.54 -8.95
N THR A 19 9.17 11.94 -9.43
CA THR A 19 10.14 12.65 -10.28
C THR A 19 9.56 13.01 -11.64
N THR A 20 8.76 12.13 -12.25
CA THR A 20 8.16 12.36 -13.58
C THR A 20 7.05 13.41 -13.54
N PHE A 21 6.18 13.36 -12.52
CA PHE A 21 5.00 14.22 -12.44
C PHE A 21 5.17 15.40 -11.46
N LYS A 22 6.38 15.63 -10.92
CA LYS A 22 6.64 16.64 -9.87
C LYS A 22 6.11 18.03 -10.22
N GLU A 23 6.35 18.46 -11.45
CA GLU A 23 6.01 19.80 -11.94
C GLU A 23 4.52 19.93 -12.28
N GLN A 24 3.89 18.81 -12.65
CA GLN A 24 2.48 18.73 -13.00
C GLN A 24 1.57 18.53 -11.77
N PHE A 25 2.13 18.00 -10.67
CA PHE A 25 1.38 17.82 -9.43
C PHE A 25 1.15 19.12 -8.66
N SER A 26 -0.12 19.42 -8.43
CA SER A 26 -0.55 20.42 -7.44
C SER A 26 -0.06 20.06 -6.01
N ARG A 27 -0.19 21.00 -5.06
CA ARG A 27 0.14 20.75 -3.65
C ARG A 27 -0.57 19.50 -3.10
N PHE A 28 -1.79 19.23 -3.57
CA PHE A 28 -2.56 18.04 -3.22
C PHE A 28 -1.91 16.74 -3.71
N GLY A 29 -1.46 16.69 -4.98
CA GLY A 29 -0.79 15.51 -5.52
C GLY A 29 0.52 15.20 -4.80
N ARG A 30 1.29 16.23 -4.44
CA ARG A 30 2.51 16.08 -3.63
C ARG A 30 2.23 15.55 -2.22
N ALA A 31 1.17 16.04 -1.57
CA ALA A 31 0.74 15.54 -0.27
C ALA A 31 0.27 14.06 -0.35
N ALA A 32 -0.45 13.69 -1.43
CA ALA A 32 -0.88 12.32 -1.68
C ALA A 32 0.31 11.37 -1.82
N VAL A 33 1.33 11.74 -2.60
CA VAL A 33 2.59 10.99 -2.72
C VAL A 33 3.28 10.84 -1.37
N GLY A 34 3.37 11.92 -0.59
CA GLY A 34 3.94 11.87 0.75
C GLY A 34 3.19 10.92 1.68
N MET A 35 1.85 10.95 1.66
CA MET A 35 1.01 10.04 2.44
C MET A 35 1.23 8.58 2.04
N THR A 36 1.29 8.29 0.73
CA THR A 36 1.60 6.95 0.22
C THR A 36 2.98 6.48 0.67
N ALA A 37 3.99 7.36 0.59
CA ALA A 37 5.36 7.04 1.00
C ALA A 37 5.44 6.69 2.49
N VAL A 38 4.78 7.47 3.35
CA VAL A 38 4.71 7.21 4.81
C VAL A 38 4.11 5.83 5.08
N GLY A 39 3.00 5.49 4.40
CA GLY A 39 2.37 4.18 4.52
C GLY A 39 3.29 3.04 4.09
N MET A 40 3.92 3.16 2.93
CA MET A 40 4.83 2.15 2.39
C MET A 40 6.08 1.97 3.26
N LEU A 41 6.64 3.05 3.81
CA LEU A 41 7.78 3.01 4.73
C LEU A 41 7.43 2.31 6.05
N LEU A 42 6.25 2.61 6.61
CA LEU A 42 5.74 1.93 7.80
C LEU A 42 5.66 0.41 7.59
N ILE A 43 5.04 -0.04 6.49
CA ILE A 43 4.91 -1.47 6.19
C ILE A 43 6.29 -2.11 5.94
N THR A 44 7.15 -1.43 5.18
CA THR A 44 8.51 -1.92 4.90
C THR A 44 9.31 -2.08 6.19
N GLY A 45 9.28 -1.10 7.08
CA GLY A 45 9.95 -1.15 8.39
C GLY A 45 9.43 -2.30 9.27
N LEU A 46 8.12 -2.53 9.29
CA LEU A 46 7.52 -3.65 10.01
C LEU A 46 7.96 -5.01 9.44
N LEU A 47 8.07 -5.12 8.11
CA LEU A 47 8.57 -6.33 7.46
C LEU A 47 10.06 -6.57 7.73
N ILE A 48 10.88 -5.52 7.75
CA ILE A 48 12.30 -5.61 8.14
C ILE A 48 12.41 -6.09 9.58
N ARG A 49 11.68 -5.47 10.52
CA ARG A 49 11.65 -5.88 11.94
C ARG A 49 11.29 -7.35 12.08
N ARG A 50 10.26 -7.82 11.35
CA ARG A 50 9.85 -9.23 11.37
C ARG A 50 10.95 -10.15 10.83
N GLY A 51 11.67 -9.74 9.78
CA GLY A 51 12.82 -10.46 9.25
C GLY A 51 13.97 -10.56 10.26
N VAL A 52 14.31 -9.46 10.92
CA VAL A 52 15.35 -9.41 11.96
C VAL A 52 15.00 -10.35 13.12
N LEU A 53 13.76 -10.29 13.62
CA LEU A 53 13.29 -11.17 14.70
C LEU A 53 13.31 -12.65 14.31
N PHE A 54 12.99 -12.97 13.05
CA PHE A 54 13.06 -14.32 12.53
C PHE A 54 14.50 -14.86 12.41
N VAL A 55 15.45 -14.01 12.06
CA VAL A 55 16.87 -14.37 12.05
C VAL A 55 17.38 -14.53 13.49
N ALA A 56 17.02 -13.61 14.38
CA ALA A 56 17.39 -13.65 15.80
C ALA A 56 16.83 -14.88 16.52
N SER A 57 15.66 -15.40 16.10
CA SER A 57 15.07 -16.63 16.62
C SER A 57 15.67 -17.92 16.02
N GLY A 58 16.75 -17.82 15.24
CA GLY A 58 17.40 -18.97 14.61
C GLY A 58 16.53 -19.60 13.52
N PHE A 59 15.82 -18.78 12.73
CA PHE A 59 14.92 -19.20 11.66
C PHE A 59 13.70 -19.99 12.12
N ARG A 60 13.39 -19.94 13.43
CA ARG A 60 12.13 -20.48 13.97
C ARG A 60 11.03 -19.45 13.83
N SER A 61 9.85 -19.89 13.41
CA SER A 61 8.66 -19.04 13.41
C SER A 61 8.36 -18.61 14.84
N VAL A 62 8.59 -17.34 15.16
CA VAL A 62 8.10 -16.74 16.40
C VAL A 62 6.58 -16.63 16.26
N PRO A 63 5.79 -17.34 17.08
CA PRO A 63 4.34 -17.18 17.05
C PRO A 63 4.00 -15.73 17.36
N ALA A 64 3.10 -15.14 16.58
CA ALA A 64 2.45 -13.92 16.99
C ALA A 64 1.47 -14.29 18.12
N SER A 65 1.93 -14.29 19.37
CA SER A 65 1.08 -14.58 20.51
C SER A 65 0.35 -13.29 20.88
N GLY A 66 -0.93 -13.20 20.50
CA GLY A 66 -1.82 -12.03 20.69
C GLY A 66 -2.11 -11.63 22.13
N ALA A 67 -1.26 -12.02 23.08
CA ALA A 67 -1.34 -11.65 24.49
C ALA A 67 -0.57 -10.35 24.82
N ASP A 68 0.34 -9.90 23.94
CA ASP A 68 1.17 -8.73 24.23
C ASP A 68 0.59 -7.41 23.68
N PRO A 69 0.54 -6.32 24.48
CA PRO A 69 0.11 -5.00 24.02
C PRO A 69 0.97 -4.46 22.87
N ALA A 70 2.21 -4.95 22.75
CA ALA A 70 3.10 -4.65 21.63
C ALA A 70 2.59 -5.20 20.27
N GLU A 71 1.84 -6.31 20.27
CA GLU A 71 1.24 -6.85 19.06
C GLU A 71 0.02 -6.06 18.60
N LEU A 72 -0.76 -5.53 19.54
CA LEU A 72 -1.87 -4.63 19.22
C LEU A 72 -1.36 -3.36 18.51
N VAL A 73 -0.28 -2.77 19.03
CA VAL A 73 0.39 -1.63 18.41
C VAL A 73 0.94 -2.00 17.03
N LEU A 74 1.51 -3.19 16.86
CA LEU A 74 1.98 -3.68 15.55
C LEU A 74 0.85 -3.88 14.54
N SER A 75 -0.29 -4.40 15.00
CA SER A 75 -1.49 -4.58 14.18
C SER A 75 -2.03 -3.23 13.73
N MET A 76 -2.17 -2.27 14.66
CA MET A 76 -2.59 -0.90 14.35
C MET A 76 -1.60 -0.19 13.41
N ALA A 77 -0.31 -0.39 13.58
CA ALA A 77 0.73 0.15 12.68
C ALA A 77 0.65 -0.48 11.28
N THR A 78 0.33 -1.77 11.19
CA THR A 78 0.15 -2.46 9.90
C THR A 78 -1.11 -1.98 9.20
N VAL A 79 -2.24 -1.86 9.91
CA VAL A 79 -3.50 -1.36 9.34
C VAL A 79 -3.35 0.09 8.90
N SER A 80 -2.80 0.95 9.75
CA SER A 80 -2.57 2.36 9.40
C SER A 80 -1.61 2.53 8.23
N GLY A 81 -0.51 1.77 8.17
CA GLY A 81 0.41 1.77 7.03
C GLY A 81 -0.28 1.38 5.72
N LEU A 82 -1.15 0.37 5.75
CA LEU A 82 -1.97 -0.04 4.60
C LEU A 82 -2.98 1.05 4.21
N VAL A 83 -3.70 1.61 5.17
CA VAL A 83 -4.66 2.70 4.93
C VAL A 83 -3.97 3.90 4.29
N PHE A 84 -2.85 4.37 4.83
CA PHE A 84 -2.10 5.50 4.27
C PHE A 84 -1.61 5.21 2.85
N THR A 85 -1.08 4.01 2.61
CA THR A 85 -0.63 3.60 1.27
C THR A 85 -1.77 3.65 0.26
N VAL A 86 -2.90 3.07 0.64
CA VAL A 86 -4.03 2.83 -0.25
C VAL A 86 -4.84 4.11 -0.49
N VAL A 87 -5.14 4.88 0.57
CA VAL A 87 -5.79 6.19 0.46
C VAL A 87 -4.92 7.15 -0.33
N GLY A 88 -3.62 7.21 -0.01
CA GLY A 88 -2.67 8.06 -0.74
C GLY A 88 -2.62 7.71 -2.23
N ALA A 89 -2.59 6.42 -2.59
CA ALA A 89 -2.63 6.00 -4.00
C ALA A 89 -3.92 6.41 -4.72
N GLY A 90 -5.07 6.32 -4.04
CA GLY A 90 -6.33 6.85 -4.55
C GLY A 90 -6.28 8.36 -4.80
N CYS A 91 -5.68 9.11 -3.88
CA CYS A 91 -5.46 10.54 -4.03
C CYS A 91 -4.47 10.87 -5.17
N ILE A 92 -3.46 10.03 -5.43
CA ILE A 92 -2.59 10.15 -6.61
C ILE A 92 -3.41 9.95 -7.89
N GLY A 93 -4.26 8.91 -7.95
CA GLY A 93 -5.18 8.70 -9.07
C GLY A 93 -6.10 9.90 -9.31
N PHE A 94 -6.65 10.50 -8.25
CA PHE A 94 -7.45 11.72 -8.35
C PHE A 94 -6.64 12.93 -8.82
N ALA A 95 -5.40 13.09 -8.35
CA ALA A 95 -4.52 14.17 -8.77
C ALA A 95 -4.13 14.06 -10.25
N LEU A 96 -3.87 12.84 -10.74
CA LEU A 96 -3.58 12.56 -12.16
C LEU A 96 -4.73 12.98 -13.08
N ARG A 97 -6.00 12.86 -12.62
CA ARG A 97 -7.17 13.32 -13.41
C ARG A 97 -7.20 14.82 -13.69
N ARG A 98 -6.44 15.61 -12.95
CA ARG A 98 -6.41 17.07 -13.09
C ARG A 98 -5.25 17.58 -13.94
N ILE A 99 -4.45 16.67 -14.51
CA ILE A 99 -3.33 17.01 -15.40
C ILE A 99 -3.84 17.09 -16.85
N GLU A 100 -3.23 17.97 -17.64
CA GLU A 100 -3.62 18.30 -19.02
C GLU A 100 -3.54 17.08 -19.97
N ASN A 101 -2.49 16.28 -19.86
CA ASN A 101 -2.34 14.98 -20.55
C ASN A 101 -2.66 13.83 -19.58
N CYS A 102 -3.93 13.68 -19.22
CA CYS A 102 -4.35 12.72 -18.20
C CYS A 102 -4.28 11.26 -18.69
N PRO A 103 -3.52 10.37 -18.02
CA PRO A 103 -3.62 8.93 -18.24
C PRO A 103 -4.89 8.38 -17.55
N ALA A 104 -6.04 8.54 -18.21
CA ALA A 104 -7.37 8.30 -17.63
C ALA A 104 -7.56 6.86 -17.10
N ALA A 105 -7.03 5.85 -17.80
CA ALA A 105 -7.12 4.46 -17.37
C ALA A 105 -6.34 4.21 -16.06
N THR A 106 -5.11 4.70 -15.98
CA THR A 106 -4.25 4.62 -14.79
C THR A 106 -4.87 5.36 -13.61
N ALA A 107 -5.40 6.55 -13.86
CA ALA A 107 -6.03 7.37 -12.85
C ALA A 107 -7.27 6.70 -12.24
N TRP A 108 -8.12 6.07 -13.06
CA TRP A 108 -9.27 5.30 -12.58
C TRP A 108 -8.85 4.02 -11.85
N LEU A 109 -7.86 3.29 -12.36
CA LEU A 109 -7.34 2.09 -11.70
C LEU A 109 -6.82 2.41 -10.29
N LEU A 110 -6.03 3.48 -10.14
CA LEU A 110 -5.52 3.92 -8.85
C LEU A 110 -6.60 4.48 -7.93
N LEU A 111 -7.67 5.07 -8.48
CA LEU A 111 -8.78 5.60 -7.71
C LEU A 111 -9.76 4.52 -7.23
N LEU A 112 -9.92 3.43 -7.99
CA LEU A 112 -10.80 2.31 -7.66
C LEU A 112 -10.08 1.21 -6.86
N ALA A 113 -8.77 1.03 -7.07
CA ALA A 113 -7.96 0.06 -6.32
C ALA A 113 -8.08 0.16 -4.79
N PRO A 114 -8.31 1.34 -4.18
CA PRO A 114 -8.53 1.50 -2.75
C PRO A 114 -9.86 0.96 -2.24
N ILE A 115 -10.89 0.88 -3.08
CA ILE A 115 -12.27 0.61 -2.65
C ILE A 115 -12.38 -0.79 -2.04
N LEU A 116 -11.77 -1.78 -2.68
CA LEU A 116 -11.75 -3.17 -2.21
C LEU A 116 -11.02 -3.33 -0.85
N PRO A 117 -9.74 -2.94 -0.72
CA PRO A 117 -9.03 -3.05 0.55
C PRO A 117 -9.63 -2.17 1.65
N LEU A 118 -10.09 -0.94 1.37
CA LEU A 118 -10.77 -0.12 2.37
C LEU A 118 -12.12 -0.71 2.79
N GLY A 119 -12.89 -1.25 1.84
CA GLY A 119 -14.14 -1.94 2.14
C GLY A 119 -13.94 -3.11 3.11
N VAL A 120 -12.87 -3.88 2.94
CA VAL A 120 -12.52 -4.98 3.85
C VAL A 120 -11.99 -4.49 5.20
N ILE A 121 -11.20 -3.42 5.24
CA ILE A 121 -10.75 -2.82 6.49
C ILE A 121 -11.95 -2.30 7.30
N VAL A 122 -12.83 -1.54 6.66
CA VAL A 122 -14.05 -1.00 7.28
C VAL A 122 -14.98 -2.14 7.71
N SER A 123 -15.16 -3.17 6.88
CA SER A 123 -16.04 -4.28 7.26
C SER A 123 -15.51 -5.06 8.45
N ASN A 124 -14.19 -5.26 8.55
CA ASN A 124 -13.58 -5.88 9.74
C ASN A 124 -13.72 -5.00 10.98
N LEU A 125 -13.65 -3.67 10.84
CA LEU A 125 -13.74 -2.74 11.96
C LEU A 125 -15.19 -2.55 12.46
N VAL A 126 -16.17 -2.60 11.56
CA VAL A 126 -17.58 -2.26 11.82
C VAL A 126 -18.43 -3.49 12.15
N PHE A 127 -18.18 -4.62 11.46
CA PHE A 127 -19.04 -5.80 11.56
C PHE A 127 -18.42 -6.95 12.36
N ASP A 128 -17.26 -6.71 12.99
CA ASP A 128 -16.52 -7.70 13.79
C ASP A 128 -16.40 -9.05 13.06
N LEU A 129 -16.16 -8.97 11.74
CA LEU A 129 -16.13 -10.14 10.87
C LEU A 129 -15.12 -11.15 11.45
N PRO A 130 -15.48 -12.45 11.55
CA PRO A 130 -14.62 -13.43 12.17
C PRO A 130 -13.24 -13.39 11.52
N ILE A 131 -12.21 -13.24 12.36
CA ILE A 131 -10.80 -13.04 11.99
C ILE A 131 -10.36 -14.00 10.87
N ALA A 132 -10.96 -15.19 10.77
CA ALA A 132 -10.75 -16.16 9.69
C ALA A 132 -11.05 -15.63 8.28
N LEU A 133 -12.16 -14.91 8.06
CA LEU A 133 -12.49 -14.35 6.74
C LEU A 133 -11.58 -13.18 6.36
N GLY A 134 -11.33 -12.27 7.31
CA GLY A 134 -10.32 -11.21 7.13
C GLY A 134 -8.93 -11.78 6.86
N ARG A 135 -8.55 -12.88 7.53
CA ARG A 135 -7.28 -13.58 7.34
C ARG A 135 -7.21 -14.32 6.02
N ILE A 136 -8.27 -14.96 5.54
CA ILE A 136 -8.32 -15.60 4.21
C ILE A 136 -8.21 -14.55 3.11
N VAL A 137 -8.97 -13.46 3.22
CA VAL A 137 -9.00 -12.39 2.22
C VAL A 137 -7.67 -11.62 2.17
N VAL A 138 -7.04 -11.36 3.33
CA VAL A 138 -5.69 -10.76 3.41
C VAL A 138 -4.59 -11.75 3.03
N SER A 139 -4.70 -13.04 3.40
CA SER A 139 -3.72 -14.09 3.09
C SER A 139 -3.62 -14.36 1.59
N THR A 140 -4.70 -14.16 0.85
CA THR A 140 -4.73 -14.50 -0.59
C THR A 140 -4.12 -13.37 -1.44
N ASN A 141 -3.83 -12.19 -0.86
CA ASN A 141 -3.34 -10.98 -1.55
C ASN A 141 -4.19 -10.52 -2.75
N THR A 142 -5.32 -11.19 -3.03
CA THR A 142 -6.20 -10.93 -4.18
C THR A 142 -6.83 -9.55 -4.13
N LEU A 143 -7.08 -9.01 -2.93
CA LEU A 143 -7.53 -7.63 -2.75
C LEU A 143 -6.54 -6.58 -3.26
N PHE A 144 -5.26 -6.91 -3.32
CA PHE A 144 -4.22 -6.01 -3.81
C PHE A 144 -3.93 -6.20 -5.29
N VAL A 145 -4.59 -7.14 -5.98
CA VAL A 145 -4.42 -7.33 -7.44
C VAL A 145 -4.84 -6.07 -8.22
N PRO A 146 -6.00 -5.42 -7.95
CA PRO A 146 -6.34 -4.16 -8.60
C PRO A 146 -5.34 -3.03 -8.30
N PHE A 147 -4.79 -3.02 -7.08
CA PHE A 147 -3.77 -2.07 -6.66
C PHE A 147 -2.44 -2.28 -7.39
N GLY A 148 -2.00 -3.53 -7.53
CA GLY A 148 -0.84 -3.90 -8.34
C GLY A 148 -1.03 -3.55 -9.80
N LEU A 149 -2.20 -3.82 -10.37
CA LEU A 149 -2.52 -3.46 -11.76
C LEU A 149 -2.51 -1.94 -11.98
N GLY A 150 -3.02 -1.14 -11.03
CA GLY A 150 -2.94 0.32 -11.10
C GLY A 150 -1.51 0.84 -11.07
N TRP A 151 -0.63 0.24 -10.27
CA TRP A 151 0.80 0.57 -10.25
C TRP A 151 1.53 0.14 -11.52
N VAL A 152 1.22 -1.03 -12.07
CA VAL A 152 1.79 -1.49 -13.34
C VAL A 152 1.33 -0.59 -14.50
N ALA A 153 0.04 -0.26 -14.56
CA ALA A 153 -0.49 0.68 -15.55
C ALA A 153 0.21 2.04 -15.45
N LEU A 154 0.49 2.50 -14.22
CA LEU A 154 1.24 3.73 -14.02
C LEU A 154 2.69 3.64 -14.51
N GLY A 155 3.37 2.52 -14.24
CA GLY A 155 4.71 2.27 -14.76
C GLY A 155 4.75 2.23 -16.29
N VAL A 156 3.75 1.60 -16.92
CA VAL A 156 3.61 1.56 -18.38
C VAL A 156 3.37 2.95 -18.95
N THR A 157 2.52 3.77 -18.33
CA THR A 157 2.31 5.15 -18.80
C THR A 157 3.57 5.99 -18.72
N VAL A 158 4.35 5.86 -17.64
CA VAL A 158 5.64 6.56 -17.52
C VAL A 158 6.62 6.12 -18.61
N TYR A 159 6.68 4.81 -18.91
CA TYR A 159 7.58 4.26 -19.93
C TYR A 159 7.18 4.59 -21.38
N LEU A 160 5.88 4.83 -21.64
CA LEU A 160 5.40 5.16 -22.99
C LEU A 160 5.43 6.67 -23.26
N GLU A 161 5.31 7.50 -22.24
CA GLU A 161 5.33 8.96 -22.37
C GLU A 161 6.74 9.57 -22.26
N TYR A 162 7.74 8.81 -21.78
CA TYR A 162 9.15 9.23 -21.61
C TYR A 162 10.12 8.10 -21.93
#